data_AF-A0A933DNE5-F1
#
_entry.id   AF-A0A933DNE5-F1
#
_cell.length_a   1.000
_cell.length_b   1.000
_cell.length_c   1.000
_cell.angle_alpha   90.00
_cell.angle_beta   90.00
_cell.angle_gamma   90.00
#
_symmetry.space_group_name_H-M   'P 1'
#
loop_
_entity.id
_entity.type
_entity.pdbx_description
1 polymer ?
#
loop_
_entity_poly.entity_id
_entity_poly.type
_entity_poly.pdbx_seq_one_letter_code
_entity_poly.pdbx_strand_id
1 'polypeptide(L)'
;MANSREEIITNSAEDTQKVASDLAKILHGGEVIALYGDLGSGKTTFVQGLAKGLGIKGQIISPTFIIVRTYKLDKARLNDLNHFYHIDLYRIEHENGLVGLGIEEIIHDPKNIVAIEWAERMGSLLPEKRIDIRFEYVDEGKRRIIIVQDQKSKIKDQSLAMEQEIERAVKIVNEGGLVIFPTDTAFGIGCRIDNNDAIKRLFTIRKRPETQATPVLVDTVKMAQEFVQHIPKDLIDKLIEPYWPGALTIILPCLTDKVPALVRGGGSTLGVRIPNHKTARAIIQGVGMPILGPSANFHGEATPYSFESVNKEIIKQVDFVVSGECTVKQASTVIDCSKTPWQIIRQGAVTIKL
;
A
#
# COMPACT_ATOMS: atom_id res chain seq x y z
N MET A 1 18.33 -7.28 -17.42
CA MET A 1 18.18 -6.27 -16.35
C MET A 1 18.88 -6.83 -15.13
N ALA A 2 19.71 -6.03 -14.45
CA ALA A 2 20.56 -6.51 -13.37
C ALA A 2 19.77 -6.73 -12.08
N ASN A 3 20.14 -7.74 -11.29
CA ASN A 3 19.66 -7.91 -9.92
C ASN A 3 19.94 -6.64 -9.11
N SER A 4 19.03 -6.25 -8.22
CA SER A 4 19.36 -5.18 -7.25
C SER A 4 20.35 -5.74 -6.26
N ARG A 5 21.47 -5.03 -6.07
CA ARG A 5 22.52 -5.35 -5.11
C ARG A 5 22.63 -4.20 -4.11
N GLU A 6 22.46 -4.50 -2.84
CA GLU A 6 22.64 -3.56 -1.74
C GLU A 6 23.76 -4.07 -0.83
N GLU A 7 24.66 -3.18 -0.41
CA GLU A 7 25.76 -3.51 0.50
C GLU A 7 25.63 -2.71 1.78
N ILE A 8 25.65 -3.41 2.91
CA ILE A 8 25.45 -2.83 4.24
C ILE A 8 26.59 -3.28 5.13
N ILE A 9 27.23 -2.33 5.82
CA ILE A 9 28.19 -2.62 6.88
C ILE A 9 27.47 -2.51 8.22
N THR A 10 27.53 -3.57 9.02
CA THR A 10 27.00 -3.59 10.39
C THR A 10 28.15 -3.66 11.38
N ASN A 11 28.05 -2.97 12.52
CA ASN A 11 29.12 -2.86 13.51
C ASN A 11 28.81 -3.61 14.82
N SER A 12 27.68 -4.30 14.88
CA SER A 12 27.25 -5.08 16.04
C SER A 12 26.29 -6.21 15.65
N ALA A 13 26.02 -7.11 16.59
CA ALA A 13 24.98 -8.12 16.43
C ALA A 13 23.58 -7.46 16.34
N GLU A 14 23.36 -6.39 17.11
CA GLU A 14 22.15 -5.59 17.13
C GLU A 14 21.90 -4.91 15.78
N ASP A 15 22.95 -4.35 15.14
CA ASP A 15 22.87 -3.77 13.81
C ASP A 15 22.45 -4.82 12.78
N THR A 16 23.07 -6.01 12.85
CA THR A 16 22.75 -7.15 11.99
C THR A 16 21.28 -7.57 12.15
N GLN A 17 20.81 -7.66 13.40
CA GLN A 17 19.42 -7.97 13.70
C GLN A 17 18.47 -6.87 13.20
N LYS A 18 18.88 -5.60 13.27
CA LYS A 18 18.08 -4.47 12.78
C LYS A 18 17.89 -4.53 11.27
N VAL A 19 18.95 -4.77 10.50
CA VAL A 19 18.86 -4.95 9.04
C VAL A 19 17.86 -6.06 8.70
N ALA A 20 17.95 -7.19 9.39
CA ALA A 20 17.03 -8.30 9.19
C ALA A 20 15.58 -7.97 9.60
N SER A 21 15.40 -7.24 10.71
CA SER A 21 14.08 -6.80 11.18
C SER A 21 13.44 -5.77 10.24
N ASP A 22 14.23 -4.95 9.55
CA ASP A 22 13.74 -4.01 8.55
C ASP A 22 13.33 -4.74 7.27
N LEU A 23 14.13 -5.73 6.84
CA LEU A 23 13.74 -6.63 5.75
C LEU A 23 12.43 -7.37 6.04
N ALA A 24 12.22 -7.84 7.28
CA ALA A 24 10.99 -8.54 7.67
C ALA A 24 9.70 -7.73 7.44
N LYS A 25 9.77 -6.39 7.46
CA LYS A 25 8.60 -5.51 7.31
C LYS A 25 8.04 -5.47 5.89
N ILE A 26 8.84 -5.87 4.91
CA ILE A 26 8.47 -5.85 3.49
C ILE A 26 8.23 -7.25 2.93
N LEU A 27 8.15 -8.27 3.79
CA LEU A 27 7.82 -9.64 3.39
C LEU A 27 6.31 -9.85 3.46
N HIS A 28 5.78 -10.58 2.49
CA HIS A 28 4.35 -10.74 2.24
C HIS A 28 3.92 -12.21 2.10
N GLY A 29 4.84 -13.17 2.12
CA GLY A 29 4.59 -14.60 1.94
C GLY A 29 5.19 -15.16 0.65
N GLY A 30 5.71 -16.38 0.74
CA GLY A 30 6.35 -17.10 -0.36
C GLY A 30 7.81 -16.71 -0.59
N GLU A 31 8.37 -15.78 0.21
CA GLU A 31 9.77 -15.43 0.08
C GLU A 31 10.70 -16.49 0.68
N VAL A 32 11.70 -16.86 -0.11
CA VAL A 32 12.85 -17.64 0.33
C VAL A 32 14.06 -16.73 0.47
N ILE A 33 14.66 -16.74 1.64
CA ILE A 33 15.83 -15.94 2.03
C ILE A 33 17.01 -16.89 2.18
N ALA A 34 17.90 -16.88 1.19
CA ALA A 34 19.05 -17.74 1.12
C ALA A 34 20.28 -17.05 1.72
N LEU A 35 20.80 -17.58 2.82
CA LEU A 35 21.90 -17.00 3.59
C LEU A 35 23.21 -17.75 3.32
N TYR A 36 24.24 -17.01 2.91
CA TYR A 36 25.56 -17.53 2.54
C TYR A 36 26.67 -16.88 3.36
N GLY A 37 27.73 -17.62 3.65
CA GLY A 37 28.95 -17.09 4.27
C GLY A 37 29.52 -18.04 5.31
N ASP A 38 30.70 -17.70 5.83
CA ASP A 38 31.47 -18.61 6.68
C ASP A 38 30.86 -18.82 8.08
N LEU A 39 31.44 -19.77 8.82
CA LEU A 39 31.05 -20.03 10.21
C LEU A 39 31.30 -18.75 11.04
N GLY A 40 30.33 -18.37 11.86
CA GLY A 40 30.43 -17.16 12.69
C GLY A 40 30.21 -15.84 11.94
N SER A 41 29.90 -15.84 10.64
CA SER A 41 29.69 -14.61 9.85
C SER A 41 28.43 -13.80 10.23
N GLY A 42 27.54 -14.37 11.05
CA GLY A 42 26.34 -13.69 11.55
C GLY A 42 25.02 -14.12 10.92
N LYS A 43 24.99 -15.22 10.15
CA LYS A 43 23.77 -15.78 9.53
C LYS A 43 22.65 -16.01 10.55
N THR A 44 22.90 -16.78 11.62
CA THR A 44 21.90 -17.00 12.69
C THR A 44 21.51 -15.71 13.41
N THR A 45 22.45 -14.78 13.60
CA THR A 45 22.15 -13.45 14.17
C THR A 45 21.18 -12.67 13.28
N PHE A 46 21.33 -12.75 11.96
CA PHE A 46 20.38 -12.18 11.01
C PHE A 46 19.00 -12.84 11.13
N VAL A 47 18.94 -14.18 11.17
CA VAL A 47 17.67 -14.91 11.33
C VAL A 47 16.94 -14.53 12.61
N GLN A 48 17.67 -14.33 13.72
CA GLN A 48 17.09 -13.84 14.97
C GLN A 48 16.41 -12.46 14.79
N GLY A 49 17.05 -11.54 14.08
CA GLY A 49 16.48 -10.23 13.77
C GLY A 49 15.27 -10.32 12.85
N LEU A 50 15.32 -11.20 11.85
CA LEU A 50 14.21 -11.46 10.93
C LEU A 50 12.99 -11.96 11.70
N ALA A 51 13.16 -12.98 12.53
CA ALA A 51 12.09 -13.54 13.36
C ALA A 51 11.49 -12.51 14.32
N LYS A 52 12.32 -11.65 14.91
CA LYS A 52 11.87 -10.53 15.75
C LYS A 52 11.03 -9.54 14.96
N GLY A 53 11.45 -9.19 13.73
CA GLY A 53 10.68 -8.31 12.84
C GLY A 53 9.31 -8.89 12.46
N LEU A 54 9.26 -10.21 12.25
CA LEU A 54 8.03 -10.97 12.02
C LEU A 54 7.15 -11.13 13.28
N GLY A 55 7.60 -10.65 14.44
CA GLY A 55 6.84 -10.66 15.69
C GLY A 55 6.91 -11.97 16.49
N ILE A 56 7.84 -12.87 16.14
CA ILE A 56 8.05 -14.12 16.88
C ILE A 56 8.67 -13.81 18.23
N LYS A 57 8.08 -14.36 19.29
CA LYS A 57 8.54 -14.18 20.67
C LYS A 57 9.49 -15.32 21.07
N GLY A 58 10.54 -14.98 21.81
CA GLY A 58 11.50 -15.95 22.33
C GLY A 58 12.83 -15.96 21.57
N GLN A 59 13.78 -16.71 22.09
CA GLN A 59 15.11 -16.83 21.50
C GLN A 59 15.10 -17.81 20.34
N ILE A 60 15.52 -17.35 19.17
CA ILE A 60 15.74 -18.20 18.00
C ILE A 60 17.13 -18.80 18.09
N ILE A 61 17.18 -20.12 18.08
CA ILE A 61 18.42 -20.91 18.10
C ILE A 61 18.50 -21.63 16.77
N SER A 62 19.69 -21.64 16.16
CA SER A 62 19.89 -22.32 14.89
C SER A 62 19.51 -23.80 14.98
N PRO A 63 18.68 -24.32 14.06
CA PRO A 63 18.27 -25.71 14.06
C PRO A 63 19.32 -26.65 13.47
N THR A 64 20.61 -26.41 13.69
CA THR A 64 21.73 -27.15 13.06
C THR A 64 21.62 -28.69 13.15
N PHE A 65 21.00 -29.23 14.21
CA PHE A 65 20.79 -30.68 14.38
C PHE A 65 19.46 -31.20 13.84
N ILE A 66 18.38 -30.42 13.97
CA ILE A 66 17.04 -30.81 13.53
C ILE A 66 16.76 -30.38 12.08
N ILE A 67 17.68 -29.62 11.49
CA ILE A 67 17.70 -29.02 10.15
C ILE A 67 16.62 -27.97 9.95
N VAL A 68 15.37 -28.24 10.32
CA VAL A 68 14.20 -27.38 10.11
C VAL A 68 13.54 -27.05 11.44
N ARG A 69 13.21 -25.77 11.65
CA ARG A 69 12.37 -25.33 12.76
C ARG A 69 11.27 -24.39 12.28
N THR A 70 10.06 -24.65 12.75
CA THR A 70 8.87 -23.91 12.34
C THR A 70 8.36 -23.04 13.47
N TYR A 71 7.98 -21.81 13.13
CA TYR A 71 7.41 -20.83 14.04
C TYR A 71 6.08 -20.34 13.47
N LYS A 72 5.03 -20.34 14.30
CA LYS A 72 3.73 -19.81 13.91
C LYS A 72 3.77 -18.28 13.87
N LEU A 73 3.20 -17.70 12.82
CA LEU A 73 3.03 -16.26 12.67
C LEU A 73 1.66 -15.81 13.20
N ASP A 74 1.57 -14.59 13.70
CA ASP A 74 0.31 -14.00 14.14
C ASP A 74 -0.47 -13.48 12.93
N LYS A 75 -1.66 -14.07 12.70
CA LYS A 75 -2.53 -13.79 11.56
C LYS A 75 -2.97 -12.33 11.47
N ALA A 76 -2.99 -11.60 12.58
CA ALA A 76 -3.46 -10.23 12.62
C ALA A 76 -2.57 -9.23 11.87
N ARG A 77 -1.31 -9.60 11.54
CA ARG A 77 -0.30 -8.66 11.03
C ARG A 77 0.15 -8.91 9.59
N LEU A 78 -0.08 -10.11 9.03
CA LEU A 78 0.48 -10.52 7.73
C LEU A 78 -0.50 -11.42 6.96
N ASN A 79 -1.40 -10.82 6.16
CA ASN A 79 -2.22 -11.41 5.08
C ASN A 79 -2.27 -12.96 4.98
N ASP A 80 -2.88 -13.64 5.95
CA ASP A 80 -3.05 -15.11 5.97
C ASP A 80 -1.76 -15.97 5.94
N LEU A 81 -0.61 -15.41 6.33
CA LEU A 81 0.61 -16.19 6.52
C LEU A 81 0.50 -17.14 7.71
N ASN A 82 1.05 -18.34 7.54
CA ASN A 82 0.96 -19.39 8.55
C ASN A 82 2.24 -19.52 9.35
N HIS A 83 3.39 -19.57 8.67
CA HIS A 83 4.63 -20.03 9.28
C HIS A 83 5.87 -19.27 8.79
N PHE A 84 6.81 -19.11 9.71
CA PHE A 84 8.21 -18.84 9.42
C PHE A 84 9.01 -20.12 9.63
N TYR A 85 9.79 -20.51 8.61
CA TYR A 85 10.69 -21.65 8.66
C TYR A 85 12.13 -21.16 8.73
N HIS A 86 12.87 -21.65 9.73
CA HIS A 86 14.31 -21.52 9.82
C HIS A 86 14.91 -22.87 9.45
N ILE A 87 15.70 -22.90 8.40
CA ILE A 87 16.41 -24.08 7.91
C ILE A 87 17.91 -23.83 8.05
N ASP A 88 18.65 -24.77 8.64
CA ASP A 88 20.11 -24.72 8.75
C ASP A 88 20.72 -25.98 8.13
N LEU A 89 21.40 -25.79 7.00
CA LEU A 89 21.98 -26.87 6.20
C LEU A 89 23.47 -27.10 6.46
N TYR A 90 24.03 -26.57 7.56
CA TYR A 90 25.46 -26.71 7.87
C TYR A 90 25.99 -28.15 7.81
N ARG A 91 25.16 -29.13 8.20
CA ARG A 91 25.51 -30.56 8.24
C ARG A 91 25.16 -31.33 6.96
N ILE A 92 24.56 -30.67 5.98
CA ILE A 92 24.20 -31.29 4.71
C ILE A 92 25.34 -31.04 3.72
N GLU A 93 25.89 -32.11 3.17
CA GLU A 93 27.00 -32.01 2.22
C GLU A 93 26.51 -31.57 0.83
N HIS A 94 25.42 -32.18 0.35
CA HIS A 94 24.86 -32.00 -0.99
C HIS A 94 23.32 -32.15 -1.03
N GLU A 95 22.71 -31.66 -2.12
CA GLU A 95 21.24 -31.58 -2.30
C GLU A 95 20.49 -32.92 -2.12
N ASN A 96 21.12 -34.06 -2.42
CA ASN A 96 20.55 -35.39 -2.21
C ASN A 96 20.22 -35.70 -0.73
N GLY A 97 20.93 -35.06 0.21
CA GLY A 97 20.67 -35.20 1.65
C GLY A 97 19.38 -34.50 2.11
N LEU A 98 18.71 -33.78 1.21
CA LEU A 98 17.47 -33.03 1.52
C LEU A 98 16.20 -33.81 1.15
N VAL A 99 16.34 -34.90 0.39
CA VAL A 99 15.21 -35.74 -0.02
C VAL A 99 14.51 -36.30 1.22
N GLY A 100 13.19 -36.14 1.28
CA GLY A 100 12.37 -36.61 2.41
C GLY A 100 12.26 -35.65 3.59
N LEU A 101 12.93 -34.49 3.58
CA LEU A 101 12.81 -33.46 4.63
C LEU A 101 11.64 -32.49 4.42
N GLY A 102 10.89 -32.61 3.31
CA GLY A 102 9.75 -31.75 2.99
C GLY A 102 10.13 -30.30 2.63
N ILE A 103 11.41 -30.01 2.39
CA ILE A 103 11.88 -28.64 2.13
C ILE A 103 11.25 -28.04 0.87
N GLU A 104 11.08 -28.84 -0.18
CA GLU A 104 10.46 -28.41 -1.44
C GLU A 104 9.01 -27.94 -1.25
N GLU A 105 8.22 -28.69 -0.48
CA GLU A 105 6.85 -28.29 -0.12
C GLU A 105 6.82 -27.00 0.70
N ILE A 106 7.78 -26.85 1.62
CA ILE A 106 7.91 -25.67 2.49
C ILE A 106 8.21 -24.41 1.65
N ILE A 107 9.15 -24.47 0.70
CA ILE A 107 9.59 -23.31 -0.10
C ILE A 107 8.56 -22.89 -1.16
N HIS A 108 7.70 -23.81 -1.62
CA HIS A 108 6.72 -23.53 -2.66
C HIS A 108 5.36 -23.07 -2.13
N ASP A 109 5.10 -23.18 -0.83
CA ASP A 109 3.87 -22.67 -0.24
C ASP A 109 3.92 -21.13 -0.07
N PRO A 110 3.04 -20.38 -0.74
CA PRO A 110 3.01 -18.92 -0.69
C PRO A 110 2.66 -18.35 0.69
N LYS A 111 2.21 -19.18 1.64
CA LYS A 111 1.89 -18.77 3.01
C LYS A 111 3.06 -18.87 3.98
N ASN A 112 4.23 -19.29 3.48
CA ASN A 112 5.44 -19.47 4.27
C ASN A 112 6.46 -18.37 3.99
N ILE A 113 7.20 -17.98 5.03
CA ILE A 113 8.47 -17.26 4.86
C ILE A 113 9.57 -18.22 5.27
N VAL A 114 10.61 -18.37 4.45
CA VAL A 114 11.66 -19.36 4.67
C VAL A 114 13.02 -18.68 4.71
N ALA A 115 13.77 -18.88 5.80
CA ALA A 115 15.18 -18.51 5.88
C ALA A 115 16.05 -19.76 5.88
N ILE A 116 17.02 -19.84 4.97
CA ILE A 116 17.89 -21.00 4.77
C ILE A 116 19.33 -20.58 5.01
N GLU A 117 19.95 -21.06 6.09
CA GLU A 117 21.40 -20.96 6.31
C GLU A 117 22.16 -22.01 5.52
N TRP A 118 23.33 -21.63 4.99
CA TRP A 118 24.16 -22.47 4.13
C TRP A 118 23.40 -22.88 2.86
N ALA A 119 22.74 -21.89 2.27
CA ALA A 119 21.82 -22.11 1.14
C ALA A 119 22.52 -22.71 -0.09
N GLU A 120 23.84 -22.59 -0.22
CA GLU A 120 24.59 -23.26 -1.30
C GLU A 120 24.45 -24.78 -1.31
N ARG A 121 24.10 -25.39 -0.17
CA ARG A 121 23.87 -26.85 -0.04
C ARG A 121 22.62 -27.34 -0.75
N MET A 122 21.67 -26.43 -1.03
CA MET A 122 20.46 -26.73 -1.79
C MET A 122 20.73 -26.96 -3.28
N GLY A 123 21.84 -26.45 -3.83
CA GLY A 123 22.16 -26.61 -5.24
C GLY A 123 21.04 -26.14 -6.17
N SER A 124 20.52 -27.07 -6.98
CA SER A 124 19.46 -26.83 -7.96
C SER A 124 18.06 -26.67 -7.34
N LEU A 125 17.89 -27.06 -6.07
CA LEU A 125 16.62 -26.95 -5.34
C LEU A 125 16.33 -25.52 -4.85
N LEU A 126 17.26 -24.58 -5.00
CA LEU A 126 16.96 -23.18 -4.70
C LEU A 126 15.98 -22.61 -5.72
N PRO A 127 14.89 -21.95 -5.29
CA PRO A 127 13.97 -21.35 -6.23
C PRO A 127 14.64 -20.17 -6.95
N GLU A 128 14.26 -19.94 -8.21
CA GLU A 128 14.73 -18.78 -8.98
C GLU A 128 14.35 -17.46 -8.29
N LYS A 129 13.13 -17.40 -7.75
CA LYS A 129 12.62 -16.27 -6.99
C LYS A 129 13.04 -16.38 -5.53
N ARG A 130 14.09 -15.66 -5.15
CA ARG A 130 14.61 -15.61 -3.78
C ARG A 130 15.36 -14.32 -3.48
N ILE A 131 15.68 -14.12 -2.21
CA ILE A 131 16.56 -13.06 -1.71
C ILE A 131 17.87 -13.72 -1.27
N ASP A 132 18.95 -13.48 -1.99
CA ASP A 132 20.29 -13.97 -1.64
C ASP A 132 20.96 -12.97 -0.70
N ILE A 133 21.40 -13.42 0.48
CA ILE A 133 22.11 -12.59 1.47
C ILE A 133 23.46 -13.21 1.77
N ARG A 134 24.54 -12.50 1.45
CA ARG A 134 25.91 -12.93 1.69
C ARG A 134 26.51 -12.18 2.85
N PHE A 135 27.17 -12.90 3.75
CA PHE A 135 27.87 -12.37 4.91
C PHE A 135 29.38 -12.53 4.71
N GLU A 136 30.10 -11.42 4.80
CA GLU A 136 31.56 -11.38 4.76
C GLU A 136 32.09 -10.82 6.07
N TYR A 137 33.08 -11.50 6.66
CA TYR A 137 33.79 -11.01 7.82
C TYR A 137 34.60 -9.76 7.45
N VAL A 138 34.50 -8.72 8.28
CA VAL A 138 35.31 -7.49 8.12
C VAL A 138 36.24 -7.32 9.31
N ASP A 139 35.70 -7.37 10.53
CA ASP A 139 36.47 -7.25 11.78
C ASP A 139 35.63 -7.78 12.98
N GLU A 140 36.18 -7.75 14.19
CA GLU A 140 35.45 -8.13 15.39
C GLU A 140 34.18 -7.28 15.57
N GLY A 141 33.01 -7.94 15.60
CA GLY A 141 31.71 -7.27 15.64
C GLY A 141 31.28 -6.60 14.33
N LYS A 142 32.12 -6.58 13.29
CA LYS A 142 31.85 -5.89 12.03
C LYS A 142 31.73 -6.86 10.87
N ARG A 143 30.63 -6.77 10.12
CA ARG A 143 30.42 -7.62 8.93
C ARG A 143 29.80 -6.84 7.78
N ARG A 144 30.10 -7.29 6.55
CA ARG A 144 29.44 -6.82 5.34
C ARG A 144 28.31 -7.77 4.99
N ILE A 145 27.13 -7.22 4.77
CA ILE A 145 25.93 -7.92 4.32
C ILE A 145 25.64 -7.45 2.91
N ILE A 146 25.61 -8.38 1.96
CA ILE A 146 25.29 -8.12 0.55
C ILE A 146 23.94 -8.76 0.26
N ILE A 147 22.92 -7.95 -0.01
CA ILE A 147 21.57 -8.40 -0.34
C ILE A 147 21.40 -8.32 -1.86
N VAL A 148 21.07 -9.43 -2.49
CA VAL A 148 20.83 -9.55 -3.93
C VAL A 148 19.42 -10.10 -4.14
N GLN A 149 18.61 -9.38 -4.89
CA GLN A 149 17.25 -9.79 -5.25
C GLN A 149 16.99 -9.50 -6.74
N ASP A 150 16.18 -10.35 -7.38
CA ASP A 150 15.69 -10.08 -8.72
C ASP A 150 14.75 -8.87 -8.71
N GLN A 151 15.09 -7.80 -9.42
CA GLN A 151 14.25 -6.61 -9.54
C GLN A 151 12.87 -6.92 -10.13
N LYS A 152 12.76 -7.89 -11.05
CA LYS A 152 11.46 -8.27 -11.63
C LYS A 152 10.56 -8.89 -10.58
N SER A 153 11.09 -9.72 -9.69
CA SER A 153 10.34 -10.34 -8.60
C SER A 153 9.78 -9.30 -7.61
N LYS A 154 10.62 -8.35 -7.18
CA LYS A 154 10.24 -7.29 -6.24
C LYS A 154 9.15 -6.38 -6.80
N ILE A 155 9.26 -6.00 -8.07
CA ILE A 155 8.23 -5.18 -8.74
C ILE A 155 6.92 -5.96 -8.88
N LYS A 156 6.99 -7.26 -9.24
CA LYS A 156 5.82 -8.12 -9.40
C LYS A 156 5.08 -8.35 -8.08
N ASP A 157 5.81 -8.49 -6.97
CA ASP A 157 5.20 -8.68 -5.65
C ASP A 157 4.55 -7.40 -5.14
N GLN A 158 5.20 -6.25 -5.32
CA GLN A 158 4.61 -4.96 -5.00
C GLN A 158 3.37 -4.67 -5.84
N SER A 159 3.37 -5.03 -7.13
CA SER A 159 2.18 -4.88 -7.97
C SER A 159 1.05 -5.79 -7.54
N LEU A 160 1.34 -7.06 -7.21
CA LEU A 160 0.33 -8.02 -6.76
C LEU A 160 -0.29 -7.61 -5.42
N ALA A 161 0.52 -7.15 -4.46
CA ALA A 161 0.04 -6.65 -3.18
C ALA A 161 -0.88 -5.43 -3.36
N MET A 162 -0.50 -4.49 -4.22
CA MET A 162 -1.33 -3.31 -4.54
C MET A 162 -2.65 -3.72 -5.22
N GLU A 163 -2.64 -4.67 -6.15
CA GLU A 163 -3.85 -5.19 -6.80
C GLU A 163 -4.82 -5.82 -5.78
N GLN A 164 -4.32 -6.60 -4.84
CA GLN A 164 -5.12 -7.19 -3.76
C GLN A 164 -5.71 -6.14 -2.82
N GLU A 165 -4.97 -5.09 -2.48
CA GLU A 165 -5.50 -3.98 -1.68
C GLU A 165 -6.62 -3.23 -2.42
N ILE A 166 -6.45 -2.99 -3.73
CA ILE A 166 -7.48 -2.37 -4.57
C ILE A 166 -8.73 -3.23 -4.61
N GLU A 167 -8.60 -4.53 -4.87
CA GLU A 167 -9.73 -5.47 -4.92
C GLU A 167 -10.49 -5.49 -3.57
N ARG A 168 -9.75 -5.53 -2.46
CA ARG A 168 -10.32 -5.47 -1.12
C ARG A 168 -11.05 -4.15 -0.86
N ALA A 169 -10.47 -3.03 -1.26
CA ALA A 169 -11.11 -1.72 -1.13
C ALA A 169 -12.40 -1.63 -1.95
N VAL A 170 -12.39 -2.13 -3.20
CA VAL A 170 -13.57 -2.19 -4.07
C VAL A 170 -14.68 -3.00 -3.40
N LYS A 171 -14.37 -4.18 -2.87
CA LYS A 171 -15.33 -5.03 -2.15
C LYS A 171 -15.96 -4.29 -0.97
N ILE A 172 -15.13 -3.70 -0.11
CA ILE A 172 -15.59 -2.99 1.10
C ILE A 172 -16.48 -1.81 0.74
N VAL A 173 -16.10 -1.01 -0.28
CA VAL A 173 -16.90 0.13 -0.72
C VAL A 173 -18.25 -0.33 -1.31
N ASN A 174 -18.28 -1.44 -2.05
CA ASN A 174 -19.52 -2.03 -2.56
C ASN A 174 -20.43 -2.58 -1.46
N GLU A 175 -19.86 -3.06 -0.35
CA GLU A 175 -20.59 -3.50 0.85
C GLU A 175 -21.05 -2.32 1.74
N GLY A 176 -20.79 -1.07 1.33
CA GLY A 176 -21.19 0.14 2.07
C GLY A 176 -20.17 0.62 3.11
N GLY A 177 -18.96 0.08 3.07
CA GLY A 177 -17.85 0.49 3.91
C GLY A 177 -17.17 1.79 3.46
N LEU A 178 -16.34 2.34 4.34
CA LEU A 178 -15.53 3.52 4.13
C LEU A 178 -14.06 3.11 4.02
N VAL A 179 -13.37 3.68 3.05
CA VAL A 179 -11.95 3.43 2.82
C VAL A 179 -11.15 4.72 2.79
N ILE A 180 -9.93 4.67 3.33
CA ILE A 180 -8.92 5.71 3.14
C ILE A 180 -8.00 5.27 2.00
N PHE A 181 -7.69 6.17 1.07
CA PHE A 181 -6.88 5.85 -0.10
C PHE A 181 -6.04 7.04 -0.56
N PRO A 182 -4.86 6.81 -1.17
CA PRO A 182 -4.05 7.87 -1.73
C PRO A 182 -4.69 8.45 -3.01
N THR A 183 -4.53 9.76 -3.19
CA THR A 183 -4.76 10.45 -4.48
C THR A 183 -3.49 11.18 -4.89
N ASP A 184 -3.47 11.78 -6.07
CA ASP A 184 -2.36 12.63 -6.50
C ASP A 184 -2.14 13.82 -5.54
N THR A 185 -3.19 14.30 -4.88
CA THR A 185 -3.10 15.51 -4.02
C THR A 185 -2.90 15.23 -2.54
N ALA A 186 -3.74 14.37 -1.97
CA ALA A 186 -3.84 14.11 -0.53
C ALA A 186 -4.54 12.76 -0.29
N PHE A 187 -4.37 12.19 0.89
CA PHE A 187 -5.15 11.02 1.28
C PHE A 187 -6.63 11.39 1.38
N GLY A 188 -7.46 10.64 0.66
CA GLY A 188 -8.91 10.77 0.66
C GLY A 188 -9.56 9.76 1.60
N ILE A 189 -10.79 10.08 2.03
CA ILE A 189 -11.70 9.13 2.68
C ILE A 189 -12.97 9.07 1.85
N GLY A 190 -13.43 7.87 1.51
CA GLY A 190 -14.51 7.71 0.55
C GLY A 190 -15.43 6.52 0.79
N CYS A 191 -16.63 6.67 0.27
CA CYS A 191 -17.69 5.68 0.16
C CYS A 191 -18.51 5.99 -1.12
N ARG A 192 -19.40 5.08 -1.53
CA ARG A 192 -20.23 5.29 -2.72
C ARG A 192 -21.17 6.49 -2.56
N ILE A 193 -21.36 7.24 -3.64
CA ILE A 193 -22.27 8.39 -3.67
C ILE A 193 -23.75 8.00 -3.52
N ASP A 194 -24.11 6.73 -3.77
CA ASP A 194 -25.48 6.21 -3.70
C ASP A 194 -25.80 5.51 -2.38
N ASN A 195 -24.86 5.46 -1.42
CA ASN A 195 -25.07 4.84 -0.12
C ASN A 195 -25.23 5.91 0.98
N ASN A 196 -26.49 6.21 1.32
CA ASN A 196 -26.83 7.26 2.30
C ASN A 196 -26.27 7.00 3.70
N ASP A 197 -26.18 5.75 4.14
CA ASP A 197 -25.69 5.41 5.48
C ASP A 197 -24.17 5.57 5.57
N ALA A 198 -23.45 5.14 4.53
CA ALA A 198 -22.01 5.36 4.41
C ALA A 198 -21.67 6.85 4.34
N ILE A 199 -22.47 7.64 3.61
CA ILE A 199 -22.32 9.09 3.52
C ILE A 199 -22.51 9.76 4.89
N LYS A 200 -23.57 9.40 5.63
CA LYS A 200 -23.79 9.91 7.00
C LYS A 200 -22.61 9.56 7.91
N ARG A 201 -22.16 8.30 7.88
CA ARG A 201 -21.01 7.83 8.67
C ARG A 201 -19.74 8.62 8.33
N LEU A 202 -19.49 8.91 7.05
CA LEU A 202 -18.34 9.72 6.63
C LEU A 202 -18.40 11.13 7.22
N PHE A 203 -19.57 11.79 7.18
CA PHE A 203 -19.76 13.11 7.78
C PHE A 203 -19.55 13.09 9.30
N THR A 204 -20.08 12.08 9.99
CA THR A 204 -19.90 11.88 11.42
C THR A 204 -18.42 11.69 11.79
N ILE A 205 -17.71 10.78 11.11
CA ILE A 205 -16.28 10.51 11.36
C ILE A 205 -15.47 11.79 11.20
N ARG A 206 -15.73 12.55 10.13
CA ARG A 206 -14.98 13.78 9.85
C ARG A 206 -15.43 14.97 10.68
N LYS A 207 -16.50 14.86 11.48
CA LYS A 207 -17.14 15.98 12.18
C LYS A 207 -17.45 17.14 11.22
N ARG A 208 -17.88 16.80 9.99
CA ARG A 208 -18.16 17.79 8.95
C ARG A 208 -19.59 18.33 9.10
N PRO A 209 -19.81 19.65 9.06
CA PRO A 209 -21.16 20.20 9.03
C PRO A 209 -21.95 19.72 7.81
N GLU A 210 -23.21 19.32 8.00
CA GLU A 210 -24.09 18.84 6.94
C GLU A 210 -24.39 19.88 5.85
N THR A 211 -24.23 21.17 6.19
CA THR A 211 -24.38 22.31 5.26
C THR A 211 -23.20 22.49 4.32
N GLN A 212 -22.10 21.77 4.52
CA GLN A 212 -20.91 21.89 3.68
C GLN A 212 -20.76 20.73 2.69
N ALA A 213 -20.93 21.06 1.41
CA ALA A 213 -20.77 20.12 0.30
C ALA A 213 -19.40 19.42 0.30
N THR A 214 -19.33 18.21 -0.27
CA THR A 214 -18.09 17.42 -0.36
C THR A 214 -17.83 17.02 -1.81
N PRO A 215 -16.56 17.05 -2.28
CA PRO A 215 -16.27 16.65 -3.64
C PRO A 215 -16.41 15.14 -3.83
N VAL A 216 -16.74 14.75 -5.05
CA VAL A 216 -16.78 13.36 -5.50
C VAL A 216 -15.70 13.11 -6.54
N LEU A 217 -15.18 11.89 -6.53
CA LEU A 217 -14.19 11.41 -7.47
C LEU A 217 -14.85 10.46 -8.46
N VAL A 218 -14.50 10.63 -9.73
CA VAL A 218 -14.98 9.82 -10.86
C VAL A 218 -13.79 9.34 -11.68
N ASP A 219 -13.94 8.24 -12.42
CA ASP A 219 -12.87 7.71 -13.26
C ASP A 219 -12.89 8.29 -14.69
N THR A 220 -14.07 8.70 -15.17
CA THR A 220 -14.26 9.22 -16.53
C THR A 220 -15.19 10.42 -16.56
N VAL A 221 -15.07 11.24 -17.61
CA VAL A 221 -16.00 12.35 -17.88
C VAL A 221 -17.42 11.83 -18.06
N LYS A 222 -17.59 10.67 -18.69
CA LYS A 222 -18.90 10.02 -18.86
C LYS A 222 -19.56 9.71 -17.51
N MET A 223 -18.80 9.17 -16.55
CA MET A 223 -19.30 8.93 -15.19
C MET A 223 -19.70 10.25 -14.52
N ALA A 224 -18.96 11.35 -14.72
CA ALA A 224 -19.36 12.67 -14.21
C ALA A 224 -20.70 13.14 -14.79
N GLN A 225 -20.89 12.98 -16.11
CA GLN A 225 -22.09 13.40 -16.85
C GLN A 225 -23.38 12.76 -16.33
N GLU A 226 -23.29 11.59 -15.69
CA GLU A 226 -24.46 10.92 -15.12
C GLU A 226 -25.04 11.62 -13.87
N PHE A 227 -24.27 12.52 -13.24
CA PHE A 227 -24.60 13.20 -11.98
C PHE A 227 -24.69 14.73 -12.12
N VAL A 228 -24.27 15.30 -13.26
CA VAL A 228 -24.35 16.73 -13.55
C VAL A 228 -25.35 17.03 -14.65
N GLN A 229 -25.94 18.24 -14.66
CA GLN A 229 -26.98 18.58 -15.64
C GLN A 229 -26.43 18.68 -17.06
N HIS A 230 -25.29 19.38 -17.21
CA HIS A 230 -24.63 19.57 -18.50
C HIS A 230 -23.16 19.96 -18.27
N ILE A 231 -22.28 19.52 -19.16
CA ILE A 231 -20.87 19.94 -19.22
C ILE A 231 -20.68 20.71 -20.54
N PRO A 232 -20.56 22.06 -20.50
CA PRO A 232 -20.37 22.86 -21.70
C PRO A 232 -19.07 22.54 -22.43
N LYS A 233 -19.07 22.67 -23.76
CA LYS A 233 -17.87 22.44 -24.59
C LYS A 233 -16.68 23.30 -24.15
N ASP A 234 -16.90 24.59 -23.91
CA ASP A 234 -15.85 25.49 -23.42
C ASP A 234 -15.19 25.00 -22.13
N LEU A 235 -15.95 24.37 -21.24
CA LEU A 235 -15.44 23.81 -19.99
C LEU A 235 -14.60 22.56 -20.26
N ILE A 236 -15.01 21.74 -21.23
CA ILE A 236 -14.22 20.60 -21.69
C ILE A 236 -12.86 21.08 -22.20
N ASP A 237 -12.87 21.98 -23.17
CA ASP A 237 -11.69 22.45 -23.89
C ASP A 237 -10.72 23.22 -22.97
N LYS A 238 -11.25 24.06 -22.06
CA LYS A 238 -10.43 24.95 -21.21
C LYS A 238 -10.01 24.34 -19.88
N LEU A 239 -10.79 23.41 -19.33
CA LEU A 239 -10.58 22.90 -17.96
C LEU A 239 -10.45 21.38 -17.88
N ILE A 240 -11.31 20.60 -18.55
CA ILE A 240 -11.26 19.13 -18.40
C ILE A 240 -10.08 18.54 -19.18
N GLU A 241 -9.97 18.80 -20.48
CA GLU A 241 -8.88 18.21 -21.28
C GLU A 241 -7.48 18.56 -20.78
N PRO A 242 -7.20 19.81 -20.33
CA PRO A 242 -5.85 20.17 -19.89
C PRO A 242 -5.51 19.71 -18.47
N TYR A 243 -6.50 19.52 -17.59
CA TYR A 243 -6.26 19.34 -16.15
C TYR A 243 -6.85 18.05 -15.56
N TRP A 244 -7.66 17.28 -16.30
CA TRP A 244 -8.14 15.96 -15.90
C TRP A 244 -7.53 14.84 -16.78
N PRO A 245 -7.12 13.71 -16.18
CA PRO A 245 -7.00 13.45 -14.74
C PRO A 245 -5.98 14.38 -14.07
N GLY A 246 -6.28 14.88 -12.86
CA GLY A 246 -5.36 15.77 -12.16
C GLY A 246 -5.98 16.54 -11.00
N ALA A 247 -5.23 17.53 -10.52
CA ALA A 247 -5.53 18.26 -9.30
C ALA A 247 -6.51 19.44 -9.49
N LEU A 248 -7.53 19.25 -10.32
CA LEU A 248 -8.63 20.21 -10.52
C LEU A 248 -9.95 19.62 -10.06
N THR A 249 -10.70 20.35 -9.26
CA THR A 249 -12.10 20.07 -8.90
C THR A 249 -12.99 21.12 -9.56
N ILE A 250 -14.00 20.68 -10.29
CA ILE A 250 -14.94 21.55 -11.00
C ILE A 250 -16.31 21.43 -10.33
N ILE A 251 -16.89 22.57 -9.92
CA ILE A 251 -18.24 22.63 -9.36
C ILE A 251 -19.23 22.92 -10.49
N LEU A 252 -20.25 22.08 -10.62
CA LEU A 252 -21.26 22.13 -11.68
C LEU A 252 -22.68 22.01 -11.11
N PRO A 253 -23.71 22.51 -11.81
CA PRO A 253 -25.10 22.21 -11.48
C PRO A 253 -25.32 20.70 -11.60
N CYS A 254 -25.93 20.11 -10.58
CA CYS A 254 -26.09 18.67 -10.49
C CYS A 254 -27.53 18.20 -10.69
N LEU A 255 -27.69 16.91 -10.97
CA LEU A 255 -28.98 16.21 -10.96
C LEU A 255 -29.32 15.91 -9.49
N THR A 256 -30.15 16.76 -8.88
CA THR A 256 -30.40 16.75 -7.42
C THR A 256 -31.13 15.50 -6.93
N ASP A 257 -31.83 14.80 -7.83
CA ASP A 257 -32.48 13.51 -7.62
C ASP A 257 -31.46 12.35 -7.52
N LYS A 258 -30.31 12.47 -8.19
CA LYS A 258 -29.24 11.46 -8.17
C LYS A 258 -28.15 11.71 -7.13
N VAL A 259 -28.03 12.95 -6.65
CA VAL A 259 -26.98 13.35 -5.71
C VAL A 259 -27.59 13.63 -4.34
N PRO A 260 -27.22 12.89 -3.28
CA PRO A 260 -27.78 13.12 -1.95
C PRO A 260 -27.56 14.54 -1.43
N ALA A 261 -28.53 15.07 -0.68
CA ALA A 261 -28.48 16.44 -0.15
C ALA A 261 -27.24 16.69 0.71
N LEU A 262 -26.80 15.69 1.48
CA LEU A 262 -25.61 15.79 2.33
C LEU A 262 -24.33 16.02 1.52
N VAL A 263 -24.21 15.38 0.34
CA VAL A 263 -23.07 15.56 -0.56
C VAL A 263 -23.02 16.99 -1.12
N ARG A 264 -24.19 17.60 -1.33
CA ARG A 264 -24.33 18.95 -1.91
C ARG A 264 -24.41 20.07 -0.87
N GLY A 265 -24.37 19.75 0.42
CA GLY A 265 -24.63 20.72 1.48
C GLY A 265 -26.01 21.37 1.39
N GLY A 266 -27.00 20.65 0.83
CA GLY A 266 -28.34 21.17 0.53
C GLY A 266 -28.45 22.03 -0.75
N GLY A 267 -27.34 22.42 -1.37
CA GLY A 267 -27.33 23.24 -2.60
C GLY A 267 -27.60 22.46 -3.88
N SER A 268 -27.61 23.12 -5.05
CA SER A 268 -27.89 22.48 -6.35
C SER A 268 -26.65 22.15 -7.17
N THR A 269 -25.46 22.16 -6.56
CA THR A 269 -24.18 21.94 -7.25
C THR A 269 -23.39 20.77 -6.67
N LEU A 270 -22.47 20.24 -7.47
CA LEU A 270 -21.58 19.13 -7.12
C LEU A 270 -20.16 19.45 -7.56
N GLY A 271 -19.19 19.29 -6.65
CA GLY A 271 -17.77 19.32 -6.98
C GLY A 271 -17.30 17.95 -7.47
N VAL A 272 -16.83 17.87 -8.71
CA VAL A 272 -16.39 16.62 -9.34
C VAL A 272 -14.89 16.71 -9.67
N ARG A 273 -14.18 15.59 -9.63
CA ARG A 273 -12.78 15.48 -10.05
C ARG A 273 -12.43 14.09 -10.56
N ILE A 274 -11.59 14.03 -11.60
CA ILE A 274 -10.89 12.80 -12.00
C ILE A 274 -9.47 12.86 -11.41
N PRO A 275 -9.14 12.08 -10.36
CA PRO A 275 -7.81 12.10 -9.75
C PRO A 275 -6.77 11.47 -10.67
N ASN A 276 -5.55 12.02 -10.71
CA ASN A 276 -4.43 11.43 -11.46
C ASN A 276 -3.64 10.42 -10.61
N HIS A 277 -4.34 9.41 -10.08
CA HIS A 277 -3.73 8.40 -9.23
C HIS A 277 -4.26 7.02 -9.56
N LYS A 278 -3.35 6.09 -9.92
CA LYS A 278 -3.71 4.74 -10.39
C LYS A 278 -4.61 4.00 -9.39
N THR A 279 -4.24 3.98 -8.11
CA THR A 279 -5.02 3.33 -7.04
C THR A 279 -6.42 3.93 -6.90
N ALA A 280 -6.57 5.25 -6.77
CA ALA A 280 -7.87 5.91 -6.67
C ALA A 280 -8.75 5.62 -7.90
N ARG A 281 -8.20 5.73 -9.11
CA ARG A 281 -8.90 5.43 -10.36
C ARG A 281 -9.34 3.97 -10.44
N ALA A 282 -8.47 3.03 -10.08
CA ALA A 282 -8.78 1.61 -10.08
C ALA A 282 -9.90 1.26 -9.07
N ILE A 283 -9.90 1.87 -7.88
CA ILE A 283 -10.99 1.72 -6.90
C ILE A 283 -12.31 2.24 -7.49
N ILE A 284 -12.33 3.45 -8.05
CA ILE A 284 -13.55 4.04 -8.62
C ILE A 284 -14.07 3.20 -9.79
N GLN A 285 -13.17 2.73 -10.66
CA GLN A 285 -13.50 1.88 -11.79
C GLN A 285 -14.07 0.53 -11.33
N GLY A 286 -13.44 -0.13 -10.34
CA GLY A 286 -13.90 -1.41 -9.81
C GLY A 286 -15.23 -1.31 -9.05
N VAL A 287 -15.48 -0.19 -8.39
CA VAL A 287 -16.78 0.10 -7.74
C VAL A 287 -17.86 0.40 -8.78
N GLY A 288 -17.49 1.00 -9.92
CA GLY A 288 -18.41 1.36 -11.00
C GLY A 288 -19.35 2.52 -10.67
N MET A 289 -19.03 3.32 -9.65
CA MET A 289 -19.85 4.42 -9.13
C MET A 289 -18.94 5.54 -8.61
N PRO A 290 -19.32 6.84 -8.69
CA PRO A 290 -18.57 7.89 -8.01
C PRO A 290 -18.43 7.59 -6.53
N ILE A 291 -17.26 7.88 -5.99
CA ILE A 291 -17.01 7.81 -4.55
C ILE A 291 -16.81 9.23 -4.02
N LEU A 292 -17.25 9.48 -2.80
CA LEU A 292 -16.84 10.70 -2.08
C LEU A 292 -15.31 10.68 -1.94
N GLY A 293 -14.67 11.84 -2.08
CA GLY A 293 -13.21 11.92 -1.90
C GLY A 293 -12.71 13.22 -1.30
N PRO A 294 -13.28 13.71 -0.19
CA PRO A 294 -12.60 14.73 0.59
C PRO A 294 -11.32 14.18 1.24
N SER A 295 -10.46 15.09 1.71
CA SER A 295 -9.29 14.75 2.51
C SER A 295 -9.64 13.99 3.79
N ALA A 296 -8.81 13.01 4.15
CA ALA A 296 -8.96 12.14 5.33
C ALA A 296 -8.54 12.81 6.65
N ASN A 297 -9.12 13.97 6.94
CA ASN A 297 -8.90 14.75 8.15
C ASN A 297 -10.24 15.14 8.80
N PHE A 298 -10.19 15.51 10.09
CA PHE A 298 -11.32 16.16 10.74
C PHE A 298 -11.55 17.52 10.08
N HIS A 299 -12.80 17.98 10.10
CA HIS A 299 -13.15 19.26 9.52
C HIS A 299 -12.36 20.41 10.17
N GLY A 300 -11.67 21.20 9.36
CA GLY A 300 -10.86 22.34 9.79
C GLY A 300 -9.39 22.00 10.11
N GLU A 301 -9.03 20.73 10.19
CA GLU A 301 -7.64 20.33 10.44
C GLU A 301 -6.77 20.33 9.17
N ALA A 302 -5.46 20.15 9.35
CA ALA A 302 -4.50 20.05 8.24
C ALA A 302 -4.84 18.92 7.28
N THR A 303 -4.57 19.13 5.99
CA THR A 303 -4.79 18.11 4.94
C THR A 303 -3.67 17.06 4.99
N PRO A 304 -3.99 15.75 4.96
CA PRO A 304 -2.99 14.71 5.06
C PRO A 304 -2.35 14.42 3.70
N TYR A 305 -1.09 14.85 3.52
CA TYR A 305 -0.32 14.64 2.28
C TYR A 305 0.56 13.38 2.30
N SER A 306 0.56 12.64 3.42
CA SER A 306 1.14 11.31 3.57
C SER A 306 0.26 10.45 4.48
N PHE A 307 0.45 9.13 4.46
CA PHE A 307 -0.33 8.23 5.31
C PHE A 307 -0.10 8.53 6.81
N GLU A 308 1.14 8.83 7.19
CA GLU A 308 1.54 9.14 8.57
C GLU A 308 0.86 10.41 9.11
N SER A 309 0.46 11.31 8.21
CA SER A 309 -0.25 12.54 8.55
C SER A 309 -1.77 12.36 8.70
N VAL A 310 -2.31 11.18 8.38
CA VAL A 310 -3.72 10.85 8.60
C VAL A 310 -3.96 10.63 10.09
N ASN A 311 -5.01 11.24 10.63
CA ASN A 311 -5.33 11.15 12.04
C ASN A 311 -5.66 9.70 12.44
N LYS A 312 -4.98 9.17 13.47
CA LYS A 312 -5.16 7.80 13.96
C LYS A 312 -6.60 7.49 14.39
N GLU A 313 -7.33 8.48 14.89
CA GLU A 313 -8.74 8.30 15.29
C GLU A 313 -9.66 8.16 14.07
N ILE A 314 -9.31 8.75 12.93
CA ILE A 314 -10.04 8.52 11.67
C ILE A 314 -9.72 7.12 11.14
N ILE A 315 -8.44 6.71 11.16
CA ILE A 315 -8.01 5.38 10.73
C ILE A 315 -8.77 4.27 11.47
N LYS A 316 -8.99 4.42 12.78
CA LYS A 316 -9.73 3.44 13.59
C LYS A 316 -11.22 3.32 13.24
N GLN A 317 -11.80 4.31 12.57
CA GLN A 317 -13.23 4.38 12.29
C GLN A 317 -13.59 3.98 10.86
N VAL A 318 -12.61 3.79 9.98
CA VAL A 318 -12.81 3.30 8.60
C VAL A 318 -12.62 1.79 8.53
N ASP A 319 -13.15 1.18 7.48
CA ASP A 319 -13.14 -0.28 7.34
C ASP A 319 -11.86 -0.80 6.68
N PHE A 320 -11.18 0.06 5.92
CA PHE A 320 -9.90 -0.26 5.30
C PHE A 320 -9.08 0.97 4.95
N VAL A 321 -7.77 0.79 4.91
CA VAL A 321 -6.80 1.79 4.45
C VAL A 321 -5.99 1.15 3.34
N VAL A 322 -5.95 1.82 2.19
CA VAL A 322 -5.14 1.43 1.04
C VAL A 322 -3.78 2.12 1.15
N SER A 323 -2.71 1.35 0.96
CA SER A 323 -1.35 1.89 0.98
C SER A 323 -1.05 2.73 -0.27
N GLY A 324 -0.04 3.59 -0.17
CA GLY A 324 0.49 4.37 -1.29
C GLY A 324 0.88 5.79 -0.89
N GLU A 325 1.12 6.64 -1.88
CA GLU A 325 1.68 7.97 -1.67
C GLU A 325 0.96 9.04 -2.50
N CYS A 326 0.96 10.27 -2.01
CA CYS A 326 0.48 11.42 -2.78
C CYS A 326 1.62 12.00 -3.62
N THR A 327 1.40 12.17 -4.93
CA THR A 327 2.43 12.61 -5.87
C THR A 327 2.67 14.12 -5.89
N VAL A 328 1.63 14.93 -5.63
CA VAL A 328 1.65 16.40 -5.69
C VAL A 328 1.71 17.04 -4.31
N LYS A 329 1.18 16.38 -3.27
CA LYS A 329 1.22 16.82 -1.86
C LYS A 329 0.71 18.25 -1.61
N GLN A 330 -0.25 18.69 -2.43
CA GLN A 330 -0.93 19.97 -2.31
C GLN A 330 -2.40 19.78 -2.68
N ALA A 331 -3.31 20.51 -2.04
CA ALA A 331 -4.75 20.40 -2.33
C ALA A 331 -5.10 20.77 -3.78
N SER A 332 -6.19 20.20 -4.32
CA SER A 332 -6.66 20.54 -5.67
C SER A 332 -7.11 22.00 -5.80
N THR A 333 -6.96 22.56 -6.98
CA THR A 333 -7.62 23.80 -7.38
C THR A 333 -9.11 23.56 -7.50
N VAL A 334 -9.94 24.50 -7.06
CA VAL A 334 -11.40 24.40 -7.09
C VAL A 334 -11.95 25.58 -7.88
N ILE A 335 -12.68 25.30 -8.95
CA ILE A 335 -13.34 26.31 -9.78
C ILE A 335 -14.84 26.06 -9.77
N ASP A 336 -15.61 27.10 -9.50
CA ASP A 336 -17.06 27.12 -9.68
C ASP A 336 -17.42 27.51 -11.10
N CYS A 337 -17.95 26.52 -11.83
CA CYS A 337 -18.44 26.65 -13.20
C CYS A 337 -19.97 26.56 -13.27
N SER A 338 -20.67 26.70 -12.14
CA SER A 338 -22.14 26.67 -12.09
C SER A 338 -22.79 27.91 -12.69
N LYS A 339 -22.03 29.01 -12.81
CA LYS A 339 -22.45 30.27 -13.43
C LYS A 339 -21.31 30.85 -14.25
N THR A 340 -21.64 31.68 -15.23
CA THR A 340 -20.68 32.47 -16.02
C THR A 340 -20.73 33.93 -15.54
N PRO A 341 -19.60 34.61 -15.30
CA PRO A 341 -18.22 34.10 -15.43
C PRO A 341 -17.88 33.05 -14.36
N TRP A 342 -17.03 32.08 -14.72
CA TRP A 342 -16.52 31.09 -13.78
C TRP A 342 -15.71 31.76 -12.66
N GLN A 343 -15.63 31.12 -11.50
CA GLN A 343 -14.96 31.68 -10.33
C GLN A 343 -13.96 30.69 -9.73
N ILE A 344 -12.73 31.15 -9.47
CA ILE A 344 -11.76 30.35 -8.70
C ILE A 344 -12.15 30.44 -7.23
N ILE A 345 -12.63 29.33 -6.67
CA ILE A 345 -12.97 29.23 -5.24
C ILE A 345 -11.72 29.00 -4.40
N ARG A 346 -10.76 28.24 -4.93
CA ARG A 346 -9.47 27.98 -4.28
C ARG A 346 -8.40 27.71 -5.32
N GLN A 347 -7.26 28.41 -5.21
CA GLN A 347 -6.04 28.03 -5.91
C GLN A 347 -5.33 26.90 -5.17
N GLY A 348 -4.98 25.83 -5.88
CA GLY A 348 -4.25 24.68 -5.36
C GLY A 348 -3.09 24.28 -6.26
N ALA A 349 -2.84 22.98 -6.35
CA ALA A 349 -1.74 22.36 -7.09
C ALA A 349 -1.61 22.77 -8.57
N VAL A 350 -2.71 23.13 -9.24
CA VAL A 350 -2.67 23.63 -10.63
C VAL A 350 -3.02 25.11 -10.66
N THR A 351 -2.17 25.94 -11.25
CA THR A 351 -2.44 27.37 -11.41
C THR A 351 -3.27 27.61 -12.66
N ILE A 352 -4.44 28.22 -12.52
CA ILE A 352 -5.39 28.48 -13.62
C ILE A 352 -5.73 29.96 -13.62
N LYS A 353 -5.84 30.54 -14.82
CA LYS A 353 -6.32 31.91 -15.06
C LYS A 353 -7.57 31.81 -15.94
N LEU A 354 -8.65 32.50 -15.54
CA LEU A 354 -9.95 32.46 -16.19
C LEU A 354 -10.13 33.58 -17.23
#